data_AF-A0A2S0Q968-F1
#
_entry.id   AF-A0A2S0Q968-F1
#
_cell.length_a   1.000
_cell.length_b   1.000
_cell.length_c   1.000
_cell.angle_alpha   90.00
_cell.angle_beta   90.00
_cell.angle_gamma   90.00
#
_symmetry.space_group_name_H-M   'P 1'
#
loop_
_entity.id
_entity.type
_entity.pdbx_description
1 polymer ?
#
loop_
_entity_poly.entity_id
_entity_poly.type
_entity_poly.pdbx_seq_one_letter_code
_entity_poly.pdbx_strand_id
1 'polypeptide(L)'
;MVEALSSHPRNLAKVLNWGAFLLGGFWSIGNKVWIGLLCCIPYIGFVMLIILGIKGNEWAWKSRRWSSVEAFKANQRTWGTVGLCLTAFFVVIGFLIGLSGV
;
A
#
# COMPACT_ATOMS: atom_id res chain seq x y z
N MET A 1 14.21 14.67 19.37
CA MET A 1 14.04 15.66 18.26
C MET A 1 14.10 15.00 16.87
N VAL A 2 15.09 14.13 16.59
CA VAL A 2 15.23 13.43 15.29
C VAL A 2 14.04 12.50 14.97
N GLU A 3 13.54 11.78 15.97
CA GLU A 3 12.45 10.80 15.78
C GLU A 3 11.09 11.46 15.48
N ALA A 4 10.79 12.57 16.16
CA ALA A 4 9.60 13.40 15.92
C ALA A 4 9.61 14.08 14.53
N LEU A 5 10.80 14.37 13.98
CA LEU A 5 10.94 14.80 12.59
C LEU A 5 10.70 13.63 11.65
N SER A 6 11.28 12.45 11.91
CA SER A 6 11.13 11.27 11.05
C SER A 6 9.69 10.73 10.96
N SER A 7 8.90 10.96 12.01
CA SER A 7 7.49 10.55 12.11
C SER A 7 6.51 11.56 11.55
N HIS A 8 7.00 12.74 11.15
CA HIS A 8 6.16 13.75 10.56
C HIS A 8 5.54 13.24 9.25
N PRO A 9 4.21 13.38 9.03
CA PRO A 9 3.52 12.80 7.88
C PRO A 9 4.14 13.16 6.52
N ARG A 10 4.75 14.35 6.38
CA ARG A 10 5.46 14.72 5.14
C ARG A 10 6.70 13.86 4.86
N ASN A 11 7.33 13.27 5.87
CA ASN A 11 8.46 12.36 5.70
C ASN A 11 7.99 10.94 5.36
N LEU A 12 6.83 10.52 5.87
CA LEU A 12 6.18 9.28 5.46
C LEU A 12 5.72 9.31 3.99
N ALA A 13 5.28 10.47 3.50
CA ALA A 13 4.86 10.68 2.12
C ALA A 13 6.00 10.62 1.09
N LYS A 14 7.27 10.72 1.52
CA LYS A 14 8.44 10.57 0.65
C LYS A 14 8.73 9.11 0.31
N VAL A 15 8.17 8.18 1.06
CA VAL A 15 8.36 6.74 0.85
C VAL A 15 7.11 6.18 0.17
N LEU A 16 7.31 5.54 -0.98
CA LEU A 16 6.23 4.89 -1.70
C LEU A 16 5.67 3.71 -0.89
N ASN A 17 4.35 3.62 -0.81
CA ASN A 17 3.67 2.52 -0.15
C ASN A 17 3.34 1.41 -1.16
N TRP A 18 4.26 0.47 -1.31
CA TRP A 18 4.09 -0.68 -2.20
C TRP A 18 2.89 -1.55 -1.83
N GLY A 19 2.56 -1.67 -0.54
CA GLY A 19 1.37 -2.40 -0.11
C GLY A 19 0.09 -1.75 -0.60
N ALA A 20 -0.02 -0.42 -0.46
CA ALA A 20 -1.18 0.36 -0.90
C ALA A 20 -1.35 0.35 -2.42
N PHE A 21 -0.25 0.48 -3.16
CA PHE A 21 -0.25 0.44 -4.62
C PHE A 21 -0.62 -0.95 -5.17
N LEU A 22 -0.02 -2.02 -4.63
CA LEU A 22 -0.19 -3.37 -5.17
C LEU A 22 -1.51 -4.03 -4.71
N LEU A 23 -1.96 -3.77 -3.49
CA LEU A 23 -3.12 -4.44 -2.90
C LEU A 23 -4.38 -3.58 -2.87
N GLY A 24 -4.28 -2.27 -3.18
CA GLY A 24 -5.41 -1.36 -3.36
C GLY A 24 -6.45 -1.45 -2.24
N GLY A 25 -7.59 -2.06 -2.55
CA GLY A 25 -8.75 -2.18 -1.67
C GLY A 25 -8.45 -2.99 -0.41
N PHE A 26 -7.72 -4.10 -0.51
CA PHE A 26 -7.39 -4.94 0.65
C PHE A 26 -6.54 -4.17 1.67
N TRP A 27 -5.53 -3.45 1.18
CA TRP A 27 -4.73 -2.57 2.01
C TRP A 27 -5.56 -1.44 2.60
N SER A 28 -6.47 -0.85 1.80
CA SER A 28 -7.34 0.26 2.21
C SER A 28 -8.26 -0.12 3.36
N ILE A 29 -8.86 -1.32 3.32
CA ILE A 29 -9.70 -1.86 4.41
C ILE A 29 -8.86 -2.05 5.68
N GLY A 30 -7.73 -2.76 5.56
CA GLY A 30 -6.86 -3.06 6.71
C GLY A 30 -6.26 -1.81 7.39
N ASN A 31 -6.07 -0.73 6.62
CA ASN A 31 -5.53 0.54 7.10
C ASN A 31 -6.58 1.62 7.33
N LYS A 32 -7.89 1.30 7.20
CA LYS A 32 -9.01 2.24 7.38
C LYS A 32 -8.92 3.49 6.49
N VAL A 33 -8.40 3.33 5.27
CA VAL A 33 -8.30 4.39 4.26
C VAL A 33 -9.44 4.22 3.26
N TRP A 34 -10.65 4.62 3.66
CA TRP A 34 -11.88 4.30 2.90
C TRP A 34 -11.92 4.94 1.51
N ILE A 35 -11.33 6.13 1.33
CA ILE A 35 -11.19 6.75 0.01
C ILE A 35 -10.38 5.88 -0.96
N GLY A 36 -9.52 5.00 -0.44
CA GLY A 36 -8.78 4.02 -1.20
C GLY A 36 -9.64 3.02 -1.95
N LEU A 37 -10.87 2.77 -1.51
CA LEU A 37 -11.80 1.85 -2.18
C LEU A 37 -12.25 2.33 -3.57
N LEU A 38 -12.00 3.60 -3.91
CA LEU A 38 -12.15 4.08 -5.29
C LEU A 38 -11.27 3.30 -6.28
N CYS A 39 -10.25 2.56 -5.81
CA CYS A 39 -9.47 1.64 -6.63
C CYS A 39 -10.31 0.53 -7.31
N CYS A 40 -11.51 0.23 -6.79
CA CYS A 40 -12.40 -0.78 -7.34
C CYS A 40 -13.26 -0.29 -8.50
N ILE A 41 -13.26 1.02 -8.78
CA ILE A 41 -14.04 1.60 -9.88
C ILE A 41 -13.20 1.53 -11.17
N PRO A 42 -13.73 1.02 -12.30
CA PRO A 42 -13.00 0.99 -13.56
C PRO A 42 -12.48 2.38 -13.98
N TYR A 43 -11.31 2.43 -14.61
CA TYR A 43 -10.59 3.64 -15.05
C TYR A 43 -10.11 4.56 -13.92
N ILE A 44 -10.99 4.96 -13.01
CA ILE A 44 -10.67 5.74 -11.80
C ILE A 44 -9.71 4.97 -10.91
N GLY A 45 -9.90 3.65 -10.85
CA GLY A 45 -9.19 2.82 -9.92
C GLY A 45 -7.70 2.77 -10.17
N PHE A 46 -7.27 2.79 -11.44
CA PHE A 46 -5.85 2.83 -11.79
C PHE A 46 -5.16 4.10 -11.26
N VAL A 47 -5.80 5.27 -11.45
CA VAL A 47 -5.30 6.54 -10.90
C VAL A 47 -5.29 6.47 -9.37
N MET A 48 -6.32 5.88 -8.76
CA MET A 48 -6.41 5.74 -7.32
C MET A 48 -5.30 4.85 -6.74
N LEU A 49 -4.90 3.77 -7.41
CA LEU A 49 -3.77 2.93 -6.98
C LEU A 49 -2.47 3.73 -6.92
N ILE A 50 -2.21 4.58 -7.91
CA ILE A 50 -1.03 5.46 -7.93
C ILE A 50 -1.10 6.45 -6.76
N ILE A 51 -2.25 7.09 -6.54
CA ILE A 51 -2.46 8.00 -5.42
C ILE A 51 -2.26 7.28 -4.09
N LEU A 52 -2.73 6.04 -3.95
CA LEU A 52 -2.51 5.20 -2.77
C LEU A 52 -1.03 4.87 -2.57
N GLY A 53 -0.29 4.59 -3.65
CA GLY A 53 1.16 4.41 -3.58
C GLY A 53 1.87 5.64 -3.00
N ILE A 54 1.48 6.85 -3.41
CA ILE A 54 2.15 8.09 -3.00
C ILE A 54 1.65 8.58 -1.62
N LYS A 55 0.35 8.61 -1.40
CA LYS A 55 -0.30 9.23 -0.22
C LYS A 55 -0.76 8.21 0.83
N GLY A 56 -0.72 6.91 0.53
CA GLY A 56 -1.25 5.87 1.40
C GLY A 56 -0.63 5.91 2.80
N ASN A 57 0.69 6.08 2.91
CA ASN A 57 1.35 6.21 4.21
C ASN A 57 0.79 7.37 5.05
N GLU A 58 0.58 8.53 4.44
CA GLU A 58 0.02 9.70 5.13
C GLU A 58 -1.43 9.44 5.58
N TRP A 59 -2.25 8.86 4.71
CA TRP A 59 -3.65 8.58 5.00
C TRP A 59 -3.81 7.49 6.07
N ALA A 60 -3.03 6.42 6.02
CA ALA A 60 -3.03 5.36 7.03
C ALA A 60 -2.49 5.82 8.38
N TRP A 61 -1.55 6.77 8.40
CA TRP A 61 -1.10 7.39 9.64
C TRP A 61 -2.22 8.20 10.30
N LYS A 62 -3.01 8.94 9.50
CA LYS A 62 -4.12 9.77 9.97
C LYS A 62 -5.39 8.99 10.30
N SER A 63 -5.56 7.76 9.77
CA SER A 63 -6.81 7.00 9.90
C SER A 63 -7.06 6.42 11.29
N ARG A 64 -6.02 6.26 12.12
CA ARG A 64 -6.13 5.73 13.49
C ARG A 64 -4.97 6.17 14.38
N ARG A 65 -5.14 6.01 15.69
CA ARG A 65 -4.05 6.17 16.66
C ARG A 65 -3.09 4.98 16.59
N TRP A 66 -1.80 5.28 16.56
CA TRP A 66 -0.71 4.31 16.59
C TRP A 66 0.03 4.45 17.91
N SER A 67 0.47 3.32 18.49
CA SER A 67 1.23 3.32 19.75
C SER A 67 2.61 3.93 19.59
N SER A 68 3.25 3.68 18.45
CA SER A 68 4.51 4.31 18.05
C SER A 68 4.65 4.35 16.53
N VAL A 69 5.69 5.04 16.07
CA VAL A 69 6.01 5.21 14.64
C VAL A 69 6.57 3.91 14.07
N GLU A 70 7.27 3.15 14.90
CA GLU A 70 7.87 1.85 14.61
C GLU A 70 6.76 0.82 14.40
N ALA A 71 5.72 0.84 15.24
CA ALA A 71 4.54 0.00 15.08
C ALA A 71 3.84 0.27 13.73
N PHE A 72 3.73 1.53 13.32
CA PHE A 72 3.19 1.89 12.00
C PHE A 72 4.08 1.40 10.86
N LYS A 73 5.39 1.68 10.94
CA LYS A 73 6.36 1.25 9.91
C LYS A 73 6.38 -0.28 9.78
N ALA A 74 6.32 -1.01 10.89
CA ALA A 74 6.23 -2.47 10.88
C ALA A 74 4.97 -2.95 10.15
N ASN A 75 3.81 -2.37 10.45
CA ASN A 75 2.57 -2.69 9.73
C ASN A 75 2.69 -2.40 8.22
N GLN A 76 3.21 -1.22 7.83
CA GLN A 76 3.37 -0.89 6.40
C GLN A 76 4.39 -1.80 5.69
N ARG A 77 5.46 -2.22 6.38
CA ARG A 77 6.41 -3.21 5.86
C ARG A 77 5.74 -4.55 5.62
N THR A 78 4.95 -5.05 6.56
CA THR A 78 4.19 -6.31 6.37
C THR A 78 3.29 -6.23 5.14
N TRP A 79 2.52 -5.14 5.00
CA TRP A 79 1.69 -4.93 3.81
C TRP A 79 2.49 -4.87 2.52
N GLY A 80 3.64 -4.18 2.52
CA GLY A 80 4.54 -4.13 1.38
C GLY A 80 5.08 -5.50 0.99
N THR A 81 5.54 -6.30 1.95
CA THR A 81 6.02 -7.66 1.72
C THR A 81 4.92 -8.56 1.18
N VAL A 82 3.73 -8.54 1.79
CA VAL A 82 2.58 -9.34 1.32
C VAL A 82 2.20 -8.94 -0.11
N GLY A 83 2.16 -7.64 -0.41
CA GLY A 83 1.89 -7.12 -1.75
C GLY A 83 2.89 -7.65 -2.77
N LEU A 84 4.18 -7.52 -2.49
CA LEU A 84 5.24 -7.99 -3.39
C LEU A 84 5.20 -9.50 -3.60
N CYS A 85 5.02 -10.29 -2.53
CA CYS A 85 4.95 -11.75 -2.64
C CYS A 85 3.75 -12.21 -3.48
N LEU A 86 2.57 -11.62 -3.28
CA LEU A 86 1.38 -11.95 -4.06
C LEU A 86 1.53 -11.54 -5.52
N THR A 87 2.03 -10.34 -5.79
CA THR A 87 2.30 -9.90 -7.16
C THR A 87 3.29 -10.82 -7.85
N ALA A 88 4.41 -11.18 -7.20
CA ALA A 88 5.39 -12.10 -7.76
C ALA A 88 4.79 -13.47 -8.06
N PHE A 89 3.99 -14.02 -7.14
CA PHE A 89 3.29 -15.29 -7.35
C PHE A 89 2.40 -15.26 -8.60
N PHE A 90 1.54 -14.25 -8.73
CA PHE A 90 0.65 -14.15 -9.89
C PHE A 90 1.38 -13.88 -11.20
N VAL A 91 2.48 -13.11 -11.19
CA VAL A 91 3.31 -12.89 -12.37
C VAL A 91 3.96 -14.20 -12.83
N VAL A 92 4.53 -14.99 -11.92
CA VAL A 92 5.13 -16.29 -12.25
C VAL A 92 4.07 -17.24 -12.81
N ILE A 93 2.92 -17.36 -12.14
CA ILE A 93 1.85 -18.26 -12.59
C ILE A 93 1.30 -17.82 -13.96
N GLY A 94 1.02 -16.53 -14.15
CA GLY A 94 0.55 -16.00 -15.42
C GLY A 94 1.57 -16.20 -16.55
N PHE A 95 2.86 -16.04 -16.25
CA PHE A 95 3.93 -16.32 -17.21
C PHE A 95 3.98 -17.80 -17.61
N LEU A 96 3.89 -18.73 -16.64
CA LEU A 96 3.88 -20.17 -16.91
C LEU A 96 2.65 -20.59 -17.74
N ILE A 97 1.47 -20.03 -17.44
CA ILE A 97 0.26 -20.26 -18.24
C ILE A 97 0.48 -19.77 -19.68
N GLY A 98 1.00 -18.55 -19.86
CA GLY A 98 1.31 -18.02 -21.19
C GLY A 98 2.30 -18.89 -21.99
N LEU A 99 3.27 -19.53 -21.33
CA LEU A 99 4.19 -20.48 -21.97
C LEU A 99 3.54 -21.81 -22.33
N SER A 100 2.49 -22.23 -21.61
CA SER A 100 1.79 -23.50 -21.89
C SER A 100 0.93 -23.46 -23.16
N GLY A 101 0.71 -22.28 -23.75
CA GLY A 101 -0.12 -22.12 -24.96
C GLY A 101 -1.61 -22.40 -24.74
N VAL A 102 -2.06 -22.34 -23.48
CA VAL A 102 -3.47 -22.39 -23.06
C VAL A 102 -4.05 -20.98 -23.04
#